data_AF-A0A1S8WSQ7-F1
#
_entry.id   AF-A0A1S8WSQ7-F1
#
_cell.length_a   1.000
_cell.length_b   1.000
_cell.length_c   1.000
_cell.angle_alpha   90.00
_cell.angle_beta   90.00
_cell.angle_gamma   90.00
#
_symmetry.space_group_name_H-M   'P 1'
#
loop_
_entity.id
_entity.type
_entity.pdbx_description
1 polymer ?
#
loop_
_entity_poly.entity_id
_entity_poly.type
_entity_poly.pdbx_seq_one_letter_code
_entity_poly.pdbx_strand_id
1 'polypeptide(L)'
;MSLFSLGPIFLLPVTPDCVARIIEAERPDGILIGFGGQTGLTCGLALASPALNNKTDETITAPDDNDAPNLSILEQYDCRILGTPAATIEITENRQMFADAMHSIGEKVAPAAAATTVPASFHSCALSVIGLNIQSSSQERL
;
A
#
# COMPACT_ATOMS: atom_id res chain seq x y z
N MET A 1 -11.30 -2.28 -39.91
CA MET A 1 -10.25 -2.41 -38.88
C MET A 1 -10.12 -1.05 -38.20
N SER A 2 -10.75 -0.87 -37.05
CA SER A 2 -10.61 0.36 -36.27
C SER A 2 -9.19 0.39 -35.69
N LEU A 3 -8.39 1.35 -36.16
CA LEU A 3 -7.08 1.63 -35.59
C LEU A 3 -7.31 2.17 -34.18
N PHE A 4 -7.02 1.37 -33.15
CA PHE A 4 -6.93 1.87 -31.79
C PHE A 4 -5.78 2.88 -31.77
N SER A 5 -6.10 4.17 -31.77
CA SER A 5 -5.13 5.20 -31.46
C SER A 5 -4.79 5.05 -29.99
N LEU A 6 -3.57 4.59 -29.69
CA LEU A 6 -3.06 4.66 -28.31
C LEU A 6 -3.11 6.13 -27.88
N GLY A 7 -3.60 6.38 -26.68
CA GLY A 7 -3.71 7.73 -26.11
C GLY A 7 -2.35 8.42 -25.94
N PRO A 8 -2.34 9.66 -25.42
CA PRO A 8 -1.10 10.40 -25.18
C PRO A 8 -0.16 9.63 -24.25
N ILE A 9 1.14 9.69 -24.54
CA ILE A 9 2.19 9.05 -23.76
C ILE A 9 2.88 10.11 -22.91
N PHE A 10 2.81 9.96 -21.59
CA PHE A 10 3.45 10.86 -20.63
C PHE A 10 4.77 10.27 -20.14
N LEU A 11 5.89 10.93 -20.46
CA LEU A 11 7.23 10.56 -20.00
C LEU A 11 7.60 11.38 -18.74
N LEU A 12 6.87 11.15 -17.66
CA LEU A 12 7.02 11.84 -16.38
C LEU A 12 7.48 10.85 -15.29
N PRO A 13 8.12 11.33 -14.21
CA PRO A 13 8.43 10.47 -13.07
C PRO A 13 7.14 9.90 -12.45
N VAL A 14 7.18 8.63 -12.03
CA VAL A 14 6.03 7.93 -11.44
C VAL A 14 5.86 8.36 -9.99
N THR A 15 5.38 9.59 -9.79
CA THR A 15 5.04 10.16 -8.48
C THR A 15 3.54 10.49 -8.40
N PRO A 16 2.92 10.43 -7.22
CA PRO A 16 1.49 10.69 -7.06
C PRO A 16 1.11 12.10 -7.56
N ASP A 17 1.93 13.12 -7.32
CA ASP A 17 1.67 14.50 -7.77
C ASP A 17 1.68 14.67 -9.30
N CYS A 18 2.52 13.90 -10.00
CA CYS A 18 2.56 13.90 -11.46
C CYS A 18 1.34 13.18 -12.02
N VAL A 19 0.98 12.03 -11.44
CA VAL A 19 -0.18 11.24 -11.87
C VAL A 19 -1.49 11.99 -11.60
N ALA A 20 -1.63 12.65 -10.44
CA ALA A 20 -2.79 13.47 -10.11
C ALA A 20 -3.05 14.57 -11.15
N ARG A 21 -1.99 15.27 -11.60
CA ARG A 21 -2.10 16.28 -12.66
C ARG A 21 -2.53 15.70 -14.01
N ILE A 22 -2.10 14.48 -14.34
CA ILE A 22 -2.53 13.79 -15.56
C ILE A 22 -4.02 13.40 -15.44
N ILE A 23 -4.45 12.89 -14.28
CA ILE A 23 -5.86 12.55 -14.03
C ILE A 23 -6.75 13.78 -14.15
N GLU A 24 -6.31 14.92 -13.62
CA GLU A 24 -7.05 16.19 -13.72
C GLU A 24 -7.20 16.65 -15.18
N ALA A 25 -6.14 16.52 -15.98
CA ALA A 25 -6.12 16.95 -17.38
C ALA A 25 -6.89 16.00 -18.32
N GLU A 26 -6.71 14.69 -18.18
CA GLU A 26 -7.25 13.68 -19.11
C GLU A 26 -8.58 13.08 -18.63
N ARG A 27 -8.91 13.20 -17.35
CA ARG A 27 -10.11 12.63 -16.70
C ARG A 27 -10.42 11.18 -17.13
N PRO A 28 -9.51 10.23 -16.88
CA PRO A 28 -9.73 8.84 -17.23
C PRO A 28 -10.81 8.22 -16.34
N ASP A 29 -11.69 7.39 -16.93
CA ASP A 29 -12.70 6.63 -16.18
C ASP A 29 -12.08 5.59 -15.22
N GLY A 30 -10.82 5.23 -15.42
CA GLY A 30 -10.13 4.30 -14.55
C GLY A 30 -8.65 4.12 -14.86
N ILE A 31 -7.92 3.62 -13.87
CA ILE A 31 -6.47 3.44 -13.92
C ILE A 31 -6.13 1.98 -13.67
N LEU A 32 -5.13 1.49 -14.40
CA LEU A 32 -4.65 0.13 -14.32
C LEU A 32 -3.25 0.09 -13.70
N ILE A 33 -3.18 -0.21 -12.40
CA ILE A 33 -1.93 -0.12 -11.61
C ILE A 33 -1.09 -1.41 -11.62
N GLY A 34 -1.70 -2.55 -11.96
CA GLY A 34 -1.05 -3.87 -11.90
C GLY A 34 0.07 -4.13 -12.90
N PHE A 35 0.21 -3.29 -13.94
CA PHE A 35 1.24 -3.47 -14.98
C PHE A 35 2.55 -2.73 -14.68
N GLY A 36 2.57 -1.84 -13.69
CA GLY A 36 3.73 -1.01 -13.34
C GLY A 36 4.68 -1.62 -12.30
N GLY A 37 4.53 -2.91 -11.98
CA GLY A 37 5.27 -3.54 -10.89
C GLY A 37 4.98 -2.87 -9.54
N GLN A 38 5.96 -2.90 -8.62
CA GLN A 38 5.83 -2.29 -7.30
C GLN A 38 5.67 -0.76 -7.38
N THR A 39 6.44 -0.09 -8.24
CA THR A 39 6.34 1.37 -8.40
C THR A 39 4.93 1.82 -8.80
N GLY A 40 4.31 1.13 -9.75
CA GLY A 40 2.92 1.40 -10.16
C GLY A 40 1.91 1.11 -9.05
N LEU A 41 2.09 0.00 -8.34
CA LEU A 41 1.22 -0.40 -7.22
C LEU A 41 1.29 0.59 -6.06
N THR A 42 2.49 0.89 -5.55
CA THR A 42 2.68 1.82 -4.43
C THR A 42 2.18 3.22 -4.78
N CYS A 43 2.44 3.71 -5.99
CA CYS A 43 1.94 5.00 -6.44
C CYS A 43 0.42 5.02 -6.53
N GLY A 44 -0.18 3.97 -7.13
CA GLY A 44 -1.63 3.80 -7.22
C GLY A 44 -2.32 3.73 -5.86
N LEU A 45 -1.72 3.02 -4.90
CA LEU A 45 -2.26 2.88 -3.56
C LEU A 45 -2.15 4.19 -2.76
N ALA A 46 -1.06 4.96 -2.94
CA ALA A 46 -0.92 6.29 -2.35
C ALA A 46 -1.94 7.31 -2.91
N LEU A 47 -2.37 7.16 -4.17
CA LEU A 47 -3.44 7.97 -4.76
C LEU A 47 -4.83 7.58 -4.25
N ALA A 48 -5.03 6.29 -3.95
CA ALA A 48 -6.30 5.76 -3.46
C ALA A 48 -6.55 6.07 -1.98
N SER A 49 -5.50 6.07 -1.17
CA SER A 49 -5.59 6.29 0.28
C SER A 49 -4.77 7.52 0.68
N PRO A 50 -5.38 8.73 0.74
CA PRO A 50 -4.70 9.97 1.14
C PRO A 50 -4.29 10.01 2.63
N ALA A 51 -4.40 8.88 3.35
CA ALA A 51 -3.94 8.72 4.71
C ALA A 51 -2.50 8.17 4.82
N LEU A 52 -1.86 7.78 3.70
CA LEU A 52 -0.51 7.20 3.69
C LEU A 52 0.59 8.22 3.35
N ASN A 53 0.21 9.38 2.81
CA ASN A 53 1.07 10.53 2.50
C ASN A 53 1.23 11.43 3.72
N ASN A 54 1.88 10.90 4.76
CA ASN A 54 2.36 11.69 5.88
C ASN A 54 3.61 12.47 5.44
N LYS A 55 3.43 13.48 4.60
CA LYS A 55 4.33 14.62 4.50
C LYS A 55 3.50 15.86 4.74
N THR A 56 3.58 16.33 5.98
CA THR A 56 3.61 17.74 6.36
C THR A 56 3.87 18.67 5.17
N ASP A 57 2.81 19.22 4.60
CA ASP A 57 2.75 20.66 4.41
C ASP A 57 1.30 21.12 4.46
N GLU A 58 1.10 22.15 5.25
CA GLU A 58 -0.17 22.79 5.52
C GLU A 58 -0.60 23.54 4.28
N THR A 59 -1.63 23.07 3.58
CA THR A 59 -2.47 23.99 2.80
C THR A 59 -3.92 23.56 2.92
N ILE A 60 -4.66 24.39 3.67
CA ILE A 60 -6.09 24.69 3.55
C ILE A 60 -6.98 23.43 3.53
N THR A 61 -7.46 22.96 4.67
CA THR A 61 -8.55 23.66 5.37
C THR A 61 -8.42 23.59 6.88
N ALA A 62 -8.68 24.74 7.50
CA ALA A 62 -8.92 24.90 8.92
C ALA A 62 -9.93 23.86 9.45
N PRO A 63 -9.94 23.60 10.78
CA PRO A 63 -11.04 22.88 11.42
C PRO A 63 -12.27 23.80 11.40
N ASP A 64 -12.97 23.80 10.27
CA ASP A 64 -14.27 24.41 10.11
C ASP A 64 -15.30 23.28 10.22
N ASP A 65 -16.35 23.49 11.02
CA ASP A 65 -17.39 22.52 11.38
C ASP A 65 -18.23 22.07 10.16
N ASN A 66 -17.63 21.30 9.24
CA ASN A 66 -18.32 20.66 8.14
C ASN A 66 -17.69 19.28 7.88
N ASP A 67 -18.51 18.24 7.93
CA ASP A 67 -18.20 16.83 7.63
C ASP A 67 -17.79 16.62 6.15
N ALA A 68 -16.79 17.35 5.66
CA ALA A 68 -16.19 17.12 4.35
C ALA A 68 -15.26 15.91 4.46
N PRO A 69 -15.53 14.79 3.76
CA PRO A 69 -14.61 13.68 3.79
C PRO A 69 -13.33 14.11 3.05
N ASN A 70 -12.17 13.78 3.61
CA ASN A 70 -10.90 13.89 2.91
C ASN A 70 -10.89 12.87 1.76
N LEU A 71 -11.57 13.18 0.65
CA LEU A 71 -11.69 12.30 -0.51
C LEU A 71 -10.32 12.06 -1.15
N SER A 72 -10.10 10.83 -1.59
CA SER A 72 -8.96 10.50 -2.43
C SER A 72 -9.05 11.19 -3.78
N ILE A 73 -7.90 11.44 -4.43
CA ILE A 73 -7.87 12.02 -5.79
C ILE A 73 -8.68 11.14 -6.77
N LEU A 74 -8.69 9.83 -6.54
CA LEU A 74 -9.44 8.87 -7.34
C LEU A 74 -10.95 9.07 -7.20
N GLU A 75 -11.46 9.28 -5.98
CA GLU A 75 -12.88 9.56 -5.76
C GLU A 75 -13.29 10.94 -6.29
N GLN A 76 -12.43 11.95 -6.15
CA GLN A 76 -12.70 13.31 -6.62
C GLN A 76 -12.95 13.37 -8.13
N TYR A 77 -12.21 12.58 -8.91
CA TYR A 77 -12.31 12.55 -10.37
C TYR A 77 -13.10 11.34 -10.91
N ASP A 78 -13.86 10.64 -10.05
CA ASP A 78 -14.61 9.41 -10.38
C ASP A 78 -13.76 8.37 -11.13
N CYS A 79 -12.49 8.26 -10.74
CA CYS A 79 -11.50 7.42 -11.38
C CYS A 79 -11.30 6.13 -10.58
N ARG A 80 -11.82 5.00 -11.09
CA ARG A 80 -11.72 3.71 -10.39
C ARG A 80 -10.44 2.95 -10.72
N ILE A 81 -9.94 2.19 -9.75
CA ILE A 81 -8.88 1.21 -10.00
C ILE A 81 -9.47 0.03 -10.77
N LEU A 82 -8.88 -0.26 -11.92
CA LEU A 82 -9.24 -1.40 -12.77
C LEU A 82 -8.32 -2.59 -12.44
N GLY A 83 -8.89 -3.80 -12.47
CA GLY A 83 -8.16 -5.03 -12.17
C GLY A 83 -8.27 -5.43 -10.71
N THR A 84 -7.12 -5.68 -10.06
CA THR A 84 -7.09 -6.05 -8.64
C THR A 84 -7.45 -4.85 -7.77
N PRO A 85 -8.48 -4.94 -6.91
CA PRO A 85 -8.87 -3.84 -6.06
C PRO A 85 -7.75 -3.51 -5.05
N ALA A 86 -7.63 -2.22 -4.68
CA ALA A 86 -6.62 -1.73 -3.74
C ALA A 86 -6.58 -2.52 -2.42
N ALA A 87 -7.76 -2.86 -1.88
CA ALA A 87 -7.87 -3.65 -0.64
C ALA A 87 -7.21 -5.04 -0.75
N THR A 88 -7.32 -5.70 -1.91
CA THR A 88 -6.64 -6.99 -2.13
C THR A 88 -5.13 -6.82 -2.18
N ILE A 89 -4.65 -5.75 -2.82
CA ILE A 89 -3.21 -5.45 -2.88
C ILE A 89 -2.68 -5.24 -1.46
N GLU A 90 -3.37 -4.45 -0.65
CA GLU A 90 -3.00 -4.17 0.74
C GLU A 90 -2.94 -5.45 1.60
N ILE A 91 -3.93 -6.33 1.49
CA ILE A 91 -3.95 -7.64 2.17
C ILE A 91 -2.77 -8.50 1.74
N THR A 92 -2.40 -8.48 0.46
CA THR A 92 -1.30 -9.28 -0.07
C THR A 92 0.09 -8.71 0.21
N GLU A 93 0.21 -7.40 0.39
CA GLU A 93 1.49 -6.74 0.67
C GLU A 93 1.87 -6.87 2.16
N ASN A 94 0.88 -6.89 3.06
CA ASN A 94 1.10 -7.19 4.46
C ASN A 94 1.18 -8.70 4.71
N ARG A 95 2.40 -9.19 5.03
CA ARG A 95 2.66 -10.61 5.31
C ARG A 95 1.77 -11.21 6.40
N GLN A 96 1.41 -10.44 7.42
CA GLN A 96 0.56 -10.92 8.51
C GLN A 96 -0.88 -11.09 8.02
N MET A 97 -1.44 -10.07 7.37
CA MET A 97 -2.80 -10.14 6.81
C MET A 97 -2.91 -11.23 5.76
N PHE A 98 -1.86 -11.44 4.96
CA PHE A 98 -1.79 -12.54 4.01
C PHE A 98 -1.80 -13.89 4.71
N ALA A 99 -0.99 -14.08 5.77
CA ALA A 99 -0.96 -15.33 6.52
C ALA A 99 -2.29 -15.62 7.23
N ASP A 100 -2.95 -14.58 7.76
CA ASP A 100 -4.26 -14.68 8.41
C ASP A 100 -5.35 -15.02 7.39
N ALA A 101 -5.31 -14.38 6.20
CA ALA A 101 -6.20 -14.71 5.09
C ALA A 101 -6.02 -16.16 4.61
N MET A 102 -4.78 -16.63 4.48
CA MET A 102 -4.47 -18.02 4.11
C MET A 102 -4.91 -19.02 5.20
N HIS A 103 -4.76 -18.67 6.48
CA HIS A 103 -5.31 -19.47 7.57
C HIS A 103 -6.85 -19.53 7.52
N SER A 104 -7.51 -18.43 7.17
CA SER A 104 -8.97 -18.38 7.08
C SER A 104 -9.55 -19.31 6.02
N ILE A 105 -8.78 -19.59 4.96
CA ILE A 105 -9.16 -20.53 3.89
C ILE A 105 -8.65 -21.97 4.13
N GLY A 106 -8.01 -22.23 5.28
CA GLY A 106 -7.50 -23.54 5.66
C GLY A 106 -6.20 -23.96 4.95
N GLU A 107 -5.51 -23.02 4.32
CA GLU A 107 -4.26 -23.28 3.62
C GLU A 107 -3.05 -23.28 4.56
N LYS A 108 -2.09 -24.15 4.28
CA LYS A 108 -0.88 -24.28 5.10
C LYS A 108 0.11 -23.17 4.76
N VAL A 109 0.38 -22.29 5.72
CA VAL A 109 1.42 -21.27 5.62
C VAL A 109 2.62 -21.67 6.47
N ALA A 110 3.84 -21.48 5.94
CA ALA A 110 5.05 -21.65 6.74
C ALA A 110 5.00 -20.69 7.95
N PRO A 111 5.49 -21.10 9.14
CA PRO A 111 5.48 -20.24 10.32
C PRO A 111 6.26 -18.95 10.05
N ALA A 112 5.54 -17.83 9.98
CA ALA A 112 6.10 -16.51 9.73
C ALA A 112 5.66 -15.56 10.83
N ALA A 113 6.61 -14.90 11.47
CA ALA A 113 6.34 -13.82 12.42
C ALA A 113 6.96 -12.53 11.86
N ALA A 114 6.11 -11.55 11.53
CA ALA A 114 6.54 -10.25 11.06
C ALA A 114 7.23 -9.50 12.22
N ALA A 115 8.52 -9.21 12.07
CA ALA A 115 9.28 -8.44 13.04
C ALA A 115 9.37 -6.97 12.59
N THR A 116 8.88 -6.06 13.42
CA THR A 116 8.90 -4.61 13.16
C THR A 116 10.09 -3.90 13.83
N THR A 117 10.89 -4.63 14.62
CA THR A 117 12.06 -4.08 15.32
C THR A 117 13.27 -5.03 15.19
N VAL A 118 14.48 -4.46 15.19
CA VAL A 118 15.74 -5.23 15.09
C VAL A 118 15.90 -6.26 16.22
N PRO A 119 15.55 -5.98 17.49
CA PRO A 119 15.61 -7.01 18.54
C PRO A 119 14.59 -8.14 18.32
N ALA A 120 13.37 -7.81 17.87
CA ALA A 120 12.34 -8.79 17.59
C ALA A 120 12.68 -9.69 16.38
N SER A 121 13.44 -9.17 15.41
CA SER A 121 13.84 -9.95 14.23
C SER A 121 14.81 -11.07 14.58
N PHE A 122 15.74 -10.85 15.52
CA PHE A 122 16.62 -11.91 16.03
C PHE A 122 15.83 -13.01 16.75
N HIS A 123 14.88 -12.62 17.61
CA HIS A 123 14.07 -13.58 18.36
C HIS A 123 13.17 -14.41 17.42
N SER A 124 12.48 -13.74 16.48
CA SER A 124 11.62 -14.38 15.46
C SER A 124 12.40 -15.31 14.54
N CYS A 125 13.58 -14.88 14.05
CA CYS A 125 14.42 -15.68 13.17
C CYS A 125 15.00 -16.90 13.89
N ALA A 126 15.46 -16.74 15.14
CA ALA A 126 16.00 -17.84 15.95
C ALA A 126 14.95 -18.93 16.23
N LEU A 127 13.70 -18.53 16.50
CA LEU A 127 12.58 -19.45 16.71
C LEU A 127 12.17 -20.17 15.43
N SER A 128 12.06 -19.46 14.29
CA SER A 128 11.53 -20.05 13.05
C SER A 128 12.55 -20.86 12.24
N VAL A 129 13.83 -20.46 12.24
CA VAL A 129 14.87 -21.11 11.41
C VAL A 129 15.71 -22.11 12.20
N ILE A 130 15.99 -21.85 13.48
CA ILE A 130 17.00 -22.60 14.26
C ILE A 130 16.36 -23.45 15.36
N GLY A 131 15.09 -23.21 15.73
CA GLY A 131 14.43 -23.94 16.82
C GLY A 131 15.07 -23.70 18.19
N LEU A 132 15.81 -22.60 18.35
CA LEU A 132 16.45 -22.23 19.61
C LEU A 132 15.53 -21.30 20.42
N ASN A 133 15.08 -21.79 21.57
CA ASN A 133 14.39 -20.98 22.57
C ASN A 133 15.41 -20.13 23.33
N ILE A 134 15.71 -18.94 22.83
CA ILE A 134 16.56 -17.97 23.54
C ILE A 134 15.70 -17.32 24.63
N GLN A 135 15.59 -17.95 25.80
CA GLN A 135 15.17 -17.22 27.00
C GLN A 135 16.21 -16.14 27.25
N SER A 136 15.83 -14.87 27.10
CA SER A 136 16.63 -13.73 27.55
C SER A 136 16.76 -13.79 29.06
N SER A 137 17.75 -14.54 29.56
CA SER A 137 18.22 -14.44 30.93
C SER A 137 18.98 -13.12 31.10
N SER A 138 18.26 -12.01 31.07
CA SER A 138 18.68 -10.75 31.66
C SER A 138 18.00 -10.64 33.03
N GLN A 139 18.43 -11.47 33.97
CA GLN A 139 18.31 -11.15 35.39
C GLN A 139 19.55 -10.34 35.75
N GLU A 140 19.35 -9.04 35.89
CA GLU A 140 20.14 -8.16 36.75
C GLU A 140 20.45 -8.89 38.06
N ARG A 141 21.73 -9.21 38.31
CA ARG A 141 22.25 -9.37 39.66
C ARG A 141 23.66 -8.82 39.73
N LEU A 142 23.82 -7.89 40.66
CA LEU A 142 25.08 -7.40 41.21
C LEU A 142 26.02 -8.55 41.61
#